data_AF-A0A7S2EV16-F1
#
_entry.id   AF-A0A7S2EV16-F1
#
_cell.length_a   1.000
_cell.length_b   1.000
_cell.length_c   1.000
_cell.angle_alpha   90.00
_cell.angle_beta   90.00
_cell.angle_gamma   90.00
#
_symmetry.space_group_name_H-M   'P 1'
#
loop_
_entity.id
_entity.type
_entity.pdbx_description
1 polymer ?
#
loop_
_entity_poly.entity_id
_entity_poly.type
_entity_poly.pdbx_seq_one_letter_code
_entity_poly.pdbx_strand_id
1 'polypeptide(L)'
;MARPFVRLLAASLLLASSARRGAEALSTPKGASAGADPKATAGGRRAFLSSAGAAAAAAAAAVSISALSPPEPASAAPPMAVIAEELGYFPVTDREGRTLYVPARARRRSTEQAVDLAEHLRTTGAKMYGAYWCPHCSNQKEMFGREAWGLVNYVECSPKGYASEAVTCAAKGVDGYPTWRFGNGKVGSGEMTLEAIAKMSGYKGKIDGSLEAPLPSASGSCR
;
A
#
# COMPACT_ATOMS: atom_id res chain seq x y z
N MET A 1 1.59 -30.31 64.54
CA MET A 1 0.23 -30.88 64.42
C MET A 1 -0.14 -30.81 62.93
N ALA A 2 0.26 -31.80 62.15
CA ALA A 2 -0.51 -32.98 61.72
C ALA A 2 -1.49 -32.69 60.55
N ARG A 3 -1.12 -33.16 59.36
CA ARG A 3 -1.97 -33.31 58.15
C ARG A 3 -2.88 -34.55 58.31
N PRO A 4 -3.93 -34.74 57.46
CA PRO A 4 -3.75 -35.54 56.23
C PRO A 4 -4.59 -35.00 55.05
N PHE A 5 -4.14 -35.01 53.79
CA PHE A 5 -3.99 -36.14 52.86
C PHE A 5 -5.24 -37.04 52.76
N VAL A 6 -6.06 -36.82 51.73
CA VAL A 6 -6.81 -37.91 51.07
C VAL A 6 -6.69 -37.72 49.55
N ARG A 7 -6.03 -38.70 48.93
CA ARG A 7 -6.03 -38.98 47.49
C ARG A 7 -7.35 -39.67 47.14
N LEU A 8 -7.94 -39.39 45.98
CA LEU A 8 -8.70 -40.41 45.26
C LEU A 8 -8.38 -40.35 43.76
N LEU A 9 -7.95 -41.50 43.27
CA LEU A 9 -7.67 -41.84 41.88
C LEU A 9 -8.96 -42.14 41.13
N ALA A 10 -9.02 -41.81 39.84
CA ALA A 10 -9.66 -42.68 38.85
C ALA A 10 -9.03 -42.43 37.46
N ALA A 11 -8.38 -43.47 36.96
CA ALA A 11 -7.87 -43.60 35.61
C ALA A 11 -8.88 -44.40 34.76
N SER A 12 -8.99 -44.06 33.47
CA SER A 12 -9.36 -44.95 32.34
C SER A 12 -9.22 -44.10 31.05
N LEU A 13 -8.26 -44.36 30.13
CA LEU A 13 -8.28 -45.38 29.04
C LEU A 13 -9.59 -45.30 28.23
N LEU A 14 -9.69 -45.20 26.91
CA LEU A 14 -8.87 -45.36 25.68
C LEU A 14 -9.68 -44.59 24.60
N LEU A 15 -9.15 -44.10 23.47
CA LEU A 15 -8.85 -44.88 22.27
C LEU A 15 -8.08 -44.01 21.26
N ALA A 16 -7.23 -44.71 20.52
CA ALA A 16 -6.30 -44.24 19.50
C ALA A 16 -6.95 -44.06 18.11
N SER A 17 -6.09 -43.70 17.14
CA SER A 17 -6.21 -43.84 15.67
C SER A 17 -6.57 -42.52 14.96
N SER A 18 -5.91 -42.05 13.91
CA SER A 18 -4.84 -42.58 13.07
C SER A 18 -4.20 -41.39 12.35
N ALA A 19 -2.87 -41.45 12.17
CA ALA A 19 -2.19 -40.66 11.16
C ALA A 19 -2.68 -41.05 9.76
N ARG A 20 -2.80 -40.08 8.84
CA ARG A 20 -2.46 -40.28 7.42
C ARG A 20 -1.70 -39.07 6.89
N ARG A 21 -0.51 -39.40 6.39
CA ARG A 21 0.34 -38.59 5.54
C ARG A 21 -0.28 -38.57 4.14
N GLY A 22 -0.20 -37.43 3.47
CA GLY A 22 -0.48 -37.30 2.04
C GLY A 22 0.47 -36.26 1.48
N ALA A 23 1.67 -36.71 1.13
CA ALA A 23 2.63 -36.00 0.30
C ALA A 23 2.62 -36.69 -1.07
N GLU A 24 2.21 -35.97 -2.11
CA GLU A 24 2.36 -36.26 -3.55
C GLU A 24 1.66 -35.07 -4.26
N ALA A 25 2.10 -34.48 -5.35
CA ALA A 25 3.24 -34.74 -6.21
C ALA A 25 3.66 -33.44 -6.93
N LEU A 26 4.94 -33.44 -7.26
CA LEU A 26 5.66 -32.53 -8.14
C LEU A 26 5.04 -32.56 -9.55
N SER A 27 4.74 -31.39 -10.15
CA SER A 27 4.54 -31.30 -11.60
C SER A 27 5.02 -29.95 -12.16
N THR A 28 6.18 -29.99 -12.79
CA THR A 28 6.68 -29.07 -13.83
C THR A 28 7.40 -29.93 -14.87
N PRO A 29 7.77 -29.46 -16.07
CA PRO A 29 7.20 -28.43 -16.96
C PRO A 29 7.03 -28.98 -18.41
N LYS A 30 6.33 -28.29 -19.34
CA LYS A 30 6.51 -28.55 -20.79
C LYS A 30 6.03 -27.43 -21.74
N GLY A 31 6.89 -27.11 -22.72
CA GLY A 31 6.61 -26.41 -23.99
C GLY A 31 6.90 -24.90 -23.95
N ALA A 32 7.95 -24.30 -24.52
CA ALA A 32 8.77 -24.56 -25.71
C ALA A 32 8.02 -24.46 -27.06
N SER A 33 8.07 -23.27 -27.67
CA SER A 33 8.10 -23.02 -29.13
C SER A 33 8.62 -21.57 -29.30
N ALA A 34 9.85 -21.29 -29.73
CA ALA A 34 10.43 -21.53 -31.06
C ALA A 34 9.56 -20.95 -32.19
N GLY A 35 9.97 -19.78 -32.69
CA GLY A 35 9.47 -19.15 -33.90
C GLY A 35 10.58 -18.25 -34.44
N ALA A 36 11.18 -18.68 -35.54
CA ALA A 36 12.39 -18.13 -36.15
C ALA A 36 12.07 -17.09 -37.25
N ASP A 37 13.01 -16.14 -37.43
CA ASP A 37 13.56 -15.61 -38.70
C ASP A 37 12.68 -14.85 -39.73
N PRO A 38 13.27 -14.14 -40.73
CA PRO A 38 14.54 -13.38 -40.77
C PRO A 38 14.45 -12.07 -41.63
N LYS A 39 15.63 -11.47 -41.88
CA LYS A 39 16.04 -10.58 -43.00
C LYS A 39 15.79 -9.08 -42.90
N ALA A 40 16.90 -8.34 -42.77
CA ALA A 40 17.13 -7.15 -43.60
C ALA A 40 18.58 -7.16 -44.12
N THR A 41 18.66 -7.00 -45.43
CA THR A 41 19.80 -7.25 -46.33
C THR A 41 20.80 -6.09 -46.39
N ALA A 42 22.04 -6.46 -46.69
CA ALA A 42 23.15 -5.58 -47.07
C ALA A 42 22.95 -4.91 -48.45
N GLY A 43 23.65 -3.79 -48.66
CA GLY A 43 23.88 -3.14 -49.95
C GLY A 43 23.63 -1.62 -49.87
N GLY A 44 24.50 -0.72 -50.29
CA GLY A 44 25.71 -0.83 -51.08
C GLY A 44 26.41 0.53 -51.12
N ARG A 45 27.73 0.49 -51.35
CA ARG A 45 28.60 1.66 -51.48
C ARG A 45 28.28 2.38 -52.79
N ARG A 46 28.11 3.70 -52.76
CA ARG A 46 28.25 4.55 -53.96
C ARG A 46 29.29 5.63 -53.69
N ALA A 47 30.40 5.48 -54.40
CA ALA A 47 31.38 6.53 -54.61
C ALA A 47 30.75 7.63 -55.48
N PHE A 48 30.99 8.89 -55.13
CA PHE A 48 30.86 10.01 -56.04
C PHE A 48 32.15 10.81 -56.01
N LEU A 49 32.78 10.90 -57.18
CA LEU A 49 33.99 11.67 -57.47
C LEU A 49 33.61 13.09 -57.88
N SER A 50 34.32 14.04 -57.25
CA SER A 50 34.90 15.29 -57.77
C SER A 50 34.29 16.00 -58.98
N SER A 51 33.98 17.28 -58.81
CA SER A 51 34.44 18.31 -59.76
C SER A 51 34.56 19.69 -59.09
N ALA A 52 35.65 20.36 -59.45
CA ALA A 52 36.20 21.60 -58.93
C ALA A 52 35.33 22.87 -59.13
N GLY A 53 35.54 23.84 -58.24
CA GLY A 53 35.97 25.18 -58.64
C GLY A 53 34.94 26.31 -58.58
N ALA A 54 35.04 27.15 -57.55
CA ALA A 54 35.05 28.61 -57.69
C ALA A 54 35.51 29.23 -56.37
N ALA A 55 36.65 29.94 -56.41
CA ALA A 55 37.14 30.74 -55.31
C ALA A 55 36.24 31.97 -55.11
N ALA A 56 35.71 32.15 -53.90
CA ALA A 56 35.12 33.40 -53.46
C ALA A 56 35.83 33.82 -52.17
N ALA A 57 36.31 35.06 -52.17
CA ALA A 57 37.13 35.65 -51.13
C ALA A 57 36.46 35.56 -49.75
N ALA A 58 37.22 35.06 -48.77
CA ALA A 58 36.83 35.01 -47.38
C ALA A 58 36.82 36.43 -46.79
N ALA A 59 35.63 37.00 -46.60
CA ALA A 59 35.41 37.99 -45.56
C ALA A 59 35.08 37.22 -44.28
N ALA A 60 36.06 37.08 -43.39
CA ALA A 60 35.88 36.47 -42.08
C ALA A 60 35.02 37.39 -41.18
N ALA A 61 33.70 37.30 -41.32
CA ALA A 61 32.82 37.68 -40.23
C ALA A 61 32.84 36.53 -39.22
N ALA A 62 33.54 36.73 -38.11
CA ALA A 62 33.43 35.87 -36.94
C ALA A 62 31.99 35.96 -36.41
N VAL A 63 31.10 35.14 -36.96
CA VAL A 63 29.81 34.87 -36.32
C VAL A 63 30.15 33.99 -35.14
N SER A 64 30.23 34.61 -33.97
CA SER A 64 30.20 33.90 -32.70
C SER A 64 28.94 33.05 -32.70
N ILE A 65 29.10 31.77 -33.02
CA ILE A 65 28.09 30.76 -32.73
C ILE A 65 28.10 30.67 -31.22
N SER A 66 27.34 31.54 -30.57
CA SER A 66 26.94 31.32 -29.18
C SER A 66 26.38 29.91 -29.16
N ALA A 67 27.11 29.01 -28.50
CA ALA A 67 26.76 27.62 -28.37
C ALA A 67 25.27 27.55 -28.03
N LEU A 68 24.48 26.87 -28.86
CA LEU A 68 23.19 26.39 -28.40
C LEU A 68 23.53 25.40 -27.29
N SER A 69 23.48 25.88 -26.04
CA SER A 69 23.43 25.02 -24.87
C SER A 69 22.36 23.96 -25.15
N PRO A 70 22.66 22.66 -24.95
CA PRO A 70 21.60 21.66 -24.99
C PRO A 70 20.49 22.10 -24.02
N PRO A 71 19.21 21.89 -24.34
CA PRO A 71 18.15 22.18 -23.39
C PRO A 71 18.47 21.41 -22.12
N GLU A 72 18.64 22.14 -21.01
CA GLU A 72 18.75 21.49 -19.71
C GLU A 72 17.54 20.54 -19.57
N PRO A 73 17.73 19.29 -19.12
CA PRO A 73 16.60 18.48 -18.74
C PRO A 73 15.85 19.27 -17.68
N ALA A 74 14.64 19.71 -18.01
CA ALA A 74 13.86 20.55 -17.13
C ALA A 74 13.73 19.83 -15.78
N SER A 75 14.47 20.31 -14.78
CA SER A 75 14.39 19.87 -13.39
C SER A 75 13.12 20.46 -12.76
N ALA A 76 11.99 20.20 -13.42
CA ALA A 76 10.64 20.54 -13.01
C ALA A 76 9.93 19.27 -12.51
N ALA A 77 10.67 18.28 -12.02
CA ALA A 77 10.06 17.30 -11.13
C ALA A 77 9.71 18.08 -9.85
N PRO A 78 8.42 18.36 -9.57
CA PRO A 78 8.06 18.94 -8.29
C PRO A 78 8.68 18.05 -7.20
N PRO A 79 9.16 18.62 -6.07
CA PRO A 79 9.68 17.80 -4.99
C PRO A 79 8.59 16.76 -4.70
N MET A 80 8.94 15.48 -4.67
CA MET A 80 7.98 14.36 -4.58
C MET A 80 6.90 14.58 -3.48
N ALA A 81 7.22 15.39 -2.48
CA ALA A 81 6.32 15.94 -1.47
C ALA A 81 5.01 16.56 -2.02
N VAL A 82 5.02 17.26 -3.16
CA VAL A 82 3.84 17.93 -3.71
C VAL A 82 2.88 16.91 -4.37
N ILE A 83 3.41 15.93 -5.10
CA ILE A 83 2.59 14.87 -5.73
C ILE A 83 2.00 13.94 -4.65
N ALA A 84 2.78 13.69 -3.60
CA ALA A 84 2.40 12.90 -2.44
C ALA A 84 1.18 13.47 -1.70
N GLU A 85 1.06 14.79 -1.64
CA GLU A 85 -0.02 15.45 -0.91
C GLU A 85 -1.37 15.33 -1.64
N GLU A 86 -1.35 15.49 -2.96
CA GLU A 86 -2.53 15.38 -3.84
C GLU A 86 -3.04 13.95 -3.96
N LEU A 87 -2.15 12.96 -4.04
CA LEU A 87 -2.55 11.56 -4.21
C LEU A 87 -2.90 10.86 -2.89
N GLY A 88 -2.45 11.39 -1.74
CA GLY A 88 -2.69 10.78 -0.44
C GLY A 88 -1.91 9.47 -0.20
N TYR A 89 -0.94 9.14 -1.04
CA TYR A 89 -0.02 8.01 -0.90
C TYR A 89 1.28 8.27 -1.65
N PHE A 90 2.34 7.53 -1.27
CA PHE A 90 3.70 7.76 -1.77
C PHE A 90 4.25 6.49 -2.42
N PRO A 91 4.91 6.59 -3.59
CA PRO A 91 5.70 5.48 -4.11
C PRO A 91 6.97 5.30 -3.27
N VAL A 92 7.26 4.06 -2.88
CA VAL A 92 8.50 3.64 -2.23
C VAL A 92 9.11 2.51 -3.05
N THR A 93 10.44 2.51 -3.19
CA THR A 93 11.14 1.40 -3.83
C THR A 93 11.58 0.42 -2.74
N ASP A 94 11.21 -0.85 -2.88
CA ASP A 94 11.69 -1.89 -1.97
C ASP A 94 13.13 -2.32 -2.28
N ARG A 95 13.65 -3.29 -1.51
CA ARG A 95 15.03 -3.78 -1.69
C ARG A 95 15.21 -4.54 -3.00
N GLU A 96 14.12 -5.04 -3.57
CA GLU A 96 14.08 -5.77 -4.83
C GLU A 96 13.89 -4.84 -6.04
N GLY A 97 13.84 -3.52 -5.83
CA GLY A 97 13.67 -2.52 -6.90
C GLY A 97 12.24 -2.37 -7.40
N ARG A 98 11.24 -2.90 -6.69
CA ARG A 98 9.82 -2.78 -7.04
C ARG A 98 9.22 -1.52 -6.42
N THR A 99 8.35 -0.85 -7.18
CA THR A 99 7.56 0.26 -6.67
C THR A 99 6.35 -0.24 -5.88
N LEU A 100 6.34 0.04 -4.59
CA LEU A 100 5.22 -0.17 -3.67
C LEU A 100 4.64 1.18 -3.26
N TYR A 101 3.43 1.17 -2.70
CA TYR A 101 2.77 2.40 -2.25
C TYR A 101 2.45 2.35 -0.76
N VAL A 102 2.64 3.49 -0.09
CA VAL A 102 2.35 3.68 1.33
C VAL A 102 1.33 4.81 1.47
N PRO A 103 0.23 4.62 2.23
CA PRO A 103 -0.73 5.70 2.45
C PRO A 103 -0.13 6.86 3.25
N ALA A 104 -0.56 8.08 2.94
CA ALA A 104 -0.11 9.27 3.65
C ALA A 104 -0.42 9.19 5.14
N ARG A 105 0.50 9.68 5.96
CA ARG A 105 0.31 9.73 7.43
C ARG A 105 -0.86 10.66 7.75
N ALA A 106 -1.61 10.32 8.80
CA ALA A 106 -2.66 11.21 9.29
C ALA A 106 -2.04 12.56 9.67
N ARG A 107 -2.70 13.66 9.29
CA ARG A 107 -2.18 15.02 9.45
C ARG A 107 -2.50 15.55 10.84
N ARG A 108 -3.74 15.37 11.28
CA ARG A 108 -4.26 15.76 12.59
C ARG A 108 -3.59 14.98 13.72
N ARG A 109 -3.43 15.66 14.86
CA ARG A 109 -3.11 15.01 16.13
C ARG A 109 -4.35 14.30 16.64
N SER A 110 -4.13 13.21 17.36
CA SER A 110 -5.17 12.39 17.97
C SER A 110 -5.66 13.06 19.24
N THR A 111 -6.94 12.89 19.53
CA THR A 111 -7.51 13.20 20.84
C THR A 111 -7.23 12.06 21.82
N GLU A 112 -7.31 12.33 23.12
CA GLU A 112 -7.13 11.29 24.15
C GLU A 112 -8.13 10.14 23.97
N GLN A 113 -9.41 10.45 23.71
CA GLN A 113 -10.44 9.44 23.45
C GLN A 113 -10.14 8.55 22.23
N ALA A 114 -9.49 9.10 21.19
CA ALA A 114 -9.12 8.35 20.00
C ALA A 114 -7.97 7.39 20.30
N VAL A 115 -7.00 7.83 21.12
CA VAL A 115 -5.88 6.98 21.58
C VAL A 115 -6.43 5.82 22.41
N ASP A 116 -7.26 6.09 23.41
CA ASP A 116 -7.85 5.06 24.27
C ASP A 116 -8.68 4.04 23.47
N LEU A 117 -9.49 4.52 22.52
CA LEU A 117 -10.25 3.65 21.63
C LEU A 117 -9.32 2.79 20.78
N ALA A 118 -8.25 3.37 20.21
CA ALA A 118 -7.32 2.61 19.39
C ALA A 118 -6.56 1.54 20.20
N GLU A 119 -6.23 1.81 21.46
CA GLU A 119 -5.67 0.80 22.37
C GLU A 119 -6.66 -0.34 22.65
N HIS A 120 -7.93 -0.01 22.90
CA HIS A 120 -8.99 -1.02 23.05
C HIS A 120 -9.14 -1.88 21.79
N LEU A 121 -9.16 -1.25 20.62
CA LEU A 121 -9.24 -1.97 19.33
C LEU A 121 -8.05 -2.90 19.12
N ARG A 122 -6.84 -2.42 19.44
CA ARG A 122 -5.62 -3.23 19.35
C ARG A 122 -5.67 -4.45 20.27
N THR A 123 -6.01 -4.23 21.54
CA THR A 123 -6.03 -5.28 22.58
C THR A 123 -7.13 -6.31 22.35
N THR A 124 -8.29 -5.88 21.86
CA THR A 124 -9.39 -6.78 21.49
C THR A 124 -9.18 -7.45 20.14
N GLY A 125 -8.13 -7.11 19.39
CA GLY A 125 -7.82 -7.75 18.11
C GLY A 125 -8.75 -7.28 16.97
N ALA A 126 -9.37 -6.12 17.09
CA ALA A 126 -10.07 -5.50 15.98
C ALA A 126 -9.08 -5.16 14.86
N LYS A 127 -9.51 -5.34 13.61
CA LYS A 127 -8.72 -5.06 12.41
C LYS A 127 -9.52 -4.23 11.42
N MET A 128 -8.85 -3.27 10.79
CA MET A 128 -9.38 -2.56 9.64
C MET A 128 -8.67 -3.05 8.37
N TYR A 129 -9.46 -3.53 7.43
CA TYR A 129 -9.01 -3.91 6.09
C TYR A 129 -9.27 -2.72 5.16
N GLY A 130 -8.24 -2.28 4.44
CA GLY A 130 -8.37 -1.17 3.51
C GLY A 130 -7.35 -1.23 2.40
N ALA A 131 -7.25 -0.12 1.66
CA ALA A 131 -6.27 0.03 0.59
C ALA A 131 -5.58 1.40 0.66
N TYR A 132 -4.31 1.48 0.29
CA TYR A 132 -3.54 2.73 0.36
C TYR A 132 -4.14 3.91 -0.41
N TRP A 133 -4.86 3.63 -1.50
CA TRP A 133 -5.47 4.62 -2.40
C TRP A 133 -6.93 4.93 -2.07
N CYS A 134 -7.51 4.27 -1.06
CA CYS A 134 -8.93 4.37 -0.75
C CYS A 134 -9.22 5.66 0.03
N PRO A 135 -10.04 6.59 -0.50
CA PRO A 135 -10.31 7.87 0.13
C PRO A 135 -11.03 7.71 1.47
N HIS A 136 -12.02 6.81 1.56
CA HIS A 136 -12.70 6.48 2.81
C HIS A 136 -11.78 5.89 3.88
N CYS A 137 -10.75 5.17 3.45
CA CYS A 137 -9.74 4.61 4.33
C CYS A 137 -8.82 5.72 4.86
N SER A 138 -8.46 6.68 4.01
CA SER A 138 -7.72 7.88 4.40
C SER A 138 -8.52 8.72 5.40
N ASN A 139 -9.81 8.92 5.17
CA ASN A 139 -10.70 9.64 6.08
C ASN A 139 -10.81 8.94 7.44
N GLN A 140 -11.09 7.63 7.43
CA GLN A 140 -11.15 6.84 8.67
C GLN A 140 -9.86 6.97 9.49
N LYS A 141 -8.72 6.93 8.82
CA LYS A 141 -7.40 7.14 9.42
C LYS A 141 -7.23 8.55 10.00
N GLU A 142 -7.71 9.57 9.31
CA GLU A 142 -7.64 10.95 9.76
C GLU A 142 -8.55 11.22 10.97
N MET A 143 -9.68 10.52 11.11
CA MET A 143 -10.54 10.60 12.29
C MET A 143 -9.84 10.12 13.57
N PHE A 144 -9.02 9.08 13.49
CA PHE A 144 -8.19 8.64 14.61
C PHE A 144 -7.06 9.63 14.92
N GLY A 145 -6.47 10.24 13.90
CA GLY A 145 -5.27 11.05 14.03
C GLY A 145 -3.99 10.22 14.10
N ARG A 146 -2.84 10.89 14.08
CA ARG A 146 -1.52 10.27 13.86
C ARG A 146 -1.10 9.27 14.92
N GLU A 147 -1.25 9.62 16.18
CA GLU A 147 -0.85 8.82 17.34
C GLU A 147 -1.75 7.59 17.50
N ALA A 148 -3.07 7.77 17.51
CA ALA A 148 -4.04 6.69 17.68
C ALA A 148 -4.03 5.72 16.49
N TRP A 149 -3.92 6.24 15.26
CA TRP A 149 -3.86 5.38 14.07
C TRP A 149 -2.64 4.44 14.09
N GLY A 150 -1.53 4.86 14.68
CA GLY A 150 -0.35 4.00 14.86
C GLY A 150 -0.60 2.76 15.72
N LEU A 151 -1.69 2.72 16.49
CA LEU A 151 -2.08 1.61 17.35
C LEU A 151 -3.10 0.68 16.68
N VAL A 152 -3.84 1.16 15.67
CA VAL A 152 -4.87 0.39 14.98
C VAL A 152 -4.24 -0.73 14.14
N ASN A 153 -4.76 -1.94 14.26
CA ASN A 153 -4.34 -3.06 13.42
C ASN A 153 -4.90 -2.90 11.99
N TYR A 154 -4.15 -2.21 11.13
CA TYR A 154 -4.49 -2.04 9.72
C TYR A 154 -3.94 -3.19 8.87
N VAL A 155 -4.75 -3.67 7.93
CA VAL A 155 -4.37 -4.67 6.92
C VAL A 155 -4.50 -4.05 5.53
N GLU A 156 -3.38 -3.98 4.82
CA GLU A 156 -3.32 -3.48 3.44
C GLU A 156 -3.76 -4.58 2.46
N CYS A 157 -4.85 -4.34 1.74
CA CYS A 157 -5.44 -5.31 0.83
C CYS A 157 -5.16 -5.02 -0.65
N SER A 158 -4.50 -3.92 -1.00
CA SER A 158 -4.11 -3.63 -2.38
C SER A 158 -2.80 -4.34 -2.74
N PRO A 159 -2.70 -5.04 -3.89
CA PRO A 159 -1.49 -5.79 -4.26
C PRO A 159 -0.20 -4.97 -4.37
N LYS A 160 -0.31 -3.67 -4.67
CA LYS A 160 0.85 -2.76 -4.75
C LYS A 160 1.11 -2.00 -3.46
N GLY A 161 0.30 -2.22 -2.42
CA GLY A 161 0.51 -1.63 -1.11
C GLY A 161 1.73 -2.23 -0.42
N TYR A 162 2.41 -1.42 0.38
CA TYR A 162 3.50 -1.90 1.23
C TYR A 162 2.98 -2.94 2.22
N ALA A 163 3.71 -4.06 2.36
CA ALA A 163 3.33 -5.19 3.21
C ALA A 163 1.91 -5.72 2.93
N SER A 164 1.50 -5.72 1.65
CA SER A 164 0.17 -6.16 1.22
C SER A 164 -0.15 -7.61 1.62
N GLU A 165 -1.38 -7.80 2.10
CA GLU A 165 -2.02 -9.08 2.37
C GLU A 165 -3.20 -9.35 1.41
N ALA A 166 -3.16 -8.83 0.18
CA ALA A 166 -4.27 -8.91 -0.78
C ALA A 166 -4.89 -10.31 -0.94
N VAL A 167 -4.07 -11.36 -1.00
CA VAL A 167 -4.53 -12.76 -1.09
C VAL A 167 -5.32 -13.17 0.16
N THR A 168 -4.81 -12.81 1.34
CA THR A 168 -5.50 -13.06 2.62
C THR A 168 -6.81 -12.28 2.70
N CYS A 169 -6.84 -11.03 2.23
CA CYS A 169 -8.06 -10.22 2.20
C CYS A 169 -9.14 -10.85 1.32
N ALA A 170 -8.77 -11.33 0.12
CA ALA A 170 -9.69 -12.04 -0.78
C ALA A 170 -10.20 -13.34 -0.14
N ALA A 171 -9.30 -14.15 0.45
CA ALA A 171 -9.67 -15.39 1.13
C ALA A 171 -10.58 -15.16 2.35
N LYS A 172 -10.48 -14.00 3.01
CA LYS A 172 -11.35 -13.59 4.11
C LYS A 172 -12.67 -12.97 3.65
N GLY A 173 -12.92 -12.85 2.34
CA GLY A 173 -14.13 -12.23 1.80
C GLY A 173 -14.23 -10.74 2.17
N VAL A 174 -13.14 -9.99 2.04
CA VAL A 174 -13.19 -8.52 2.08
C VAL A 174 -13.53 -8.03 0.67
N ASP A 175 -14.75 -7.54 0.51
CA ASP A 175 -15.39 -7.13 -0.75
C ASP A 175 -15.45 -5.60 -0.93
N GLY A 176 -15.27 -4.84 0.14
CA GLY A 176 -15.23 -3.37 0.12
C GLY A 176 -14.27 -2.76 1.14
N TYR A 177 -13.93 -1.48 0.94
CA TYR A 177 -13.02 -0.75 1.81
C TYR A 177 -13.62 0.57 2.32
N PRO A 178 -13.36 0.96 3.58
CA PRO A 178 -12.76 0.10 4.61
C PRO A 178 -13.75 -0.96 5.11
N THR A 179 -13.22 -2.07 5.62
CA THR A 179 -14.00 -3.10 6.33
C THR A 179 -13.40 -3.30 7.72
N TRP A 180 -14.21 -3.20 8.75
CA TRP A 180 -13.84 -3.48 10.13
C TRP A 180 -14.25 -4.89 10.52
N ARG A 181 -13.34 -5.67 11.10
CA ARG A 181 -13.66 -6.92 11.81
C ARG A 181 -13.23 -6.77 13.26
N PHE A 182 -14.19 -6.80 14.16
CA PHE A 182 -13.98 -6.63 15.59
C PHE A 182 -13.67 -7.96 16.26
N GLY A 183 -12.93 -7.93 17.38
CA GLY A 183 -12.58 -9.13 18.15
C GLY A 183 -13.78 -9.92 18.68
N ASN A 184 -14.93 -9.27 18.82
CA ASN A 184 -16.19 -9.89 19.22
C ASN A 184 -16.98 -10.51 18.03
N GLY A 185 -16.37 -10.61 16.85
CA GLY A 185 -16.97 -11.22 15.66
C GLY A 185 -17.87 -10.30 14.83
N LYS A 186 -18.15 -9.07 15.29
CA LYS A 186 -18.92 -8.10 14.49
C LYS A 186 -18.11 -7.62 13.30
N VAL A 187 -18.82 -7.27 12.22
CA VAL A 187 -18.24 -6.72 10.99
C VAL A 187 -18.93 -5.40 10.68
N GLY A 188 -18.14 -4.37 10.39
CA GLY A 188 -18.60 -3.07 9.88
C GLY A 188 -18.05 -2.84 8.48
N SER A 189 -18.85 -2.22 7.61
CA SER A 189 -18.45 -1.89 6.24
C SER A 189 -18.54 -0.38 6.04
N GLY A 190 -17.59 0.16 5.29
CA GLY A 190 -17.47 1.59 5.03
C GLY A 190 -16.79 2.38 6.14
N GLU A 191 -16.60 3.66 5.87
CA GLU A 191 -16.13 4.66 6.83
C GLU A 191 -17.16 4.82 7.96
N MET A 192 -16.70 4.86 9.21
CA MET A 192 -17.54 4.90 10.40
C MET A 192 -16.99 5.93 11.40
N THR A 193 -17.89 6.60 12.13
CA THR A 193 -17.50 7.51 13.22
C THR A 193 -16.84 6.74 14.36
N LEU A 194 -16.03 7.41 15.20
CA LEU A 194 -15.39 6.70 16.31
C LEU A 194 -16.42 6.21 17.35
N GLU A 195 -17.59 6.86 17.50
CA GLU A 195 -18.65 6.33 18.36
C GLU A 195 -19.21 5.01 17.84
N ALA A 196 -19.40 4.92 16.53
CA ALA A 196 -19.91 3.70 15.90
C ALA A 196 -18.90 2.56 16.09
N ILE A 197 -17.61 2.84 15.90
CA ILE A 197 -16.52 1.89 16.13
C ILE A 197 -16.44 1.50 17.62
N ALA A 198 -16.56 2.45 18.54
CA ALA A 198 -16.60 2.20 19.99
C ALA A 198 -17.77 1.28 20.36
N LYS A 199 -18.97 1.58 19.87
CA LYS A 199 -20.18 0.78 20.11
C LYS A 199 -20.04 -0.64 19.55
N MET A 200 -19.49 -0.79 18.33
CA MET A 200 -19.32 -2.10 17.71
C MET A 200 -18.23 -2.93 18.39
N SER A 201 -17.12 -2.31 18.78
CA SER A 201 -16.02 -2.97 19.49
C SER A 201 -16.33 -3.29 20.97
N GLY A 202 -17.44 -2.76 21.50
CA GLY A 202 -17.81 -2.94 22.91
C GLY A 202 -16.98 -2.07 23.88
N TYR A 203 -16.32 -1.03 23.36
CA TYR A 203 -15.62 -0.04 24.16
C TYR A 203 -16.56 0.61 25.18
N LYS A 204 -16.05 0.87 26.39
CA LYS A 204 -16.84 1.38 27.53
C LYS A 204 -16.57 2.85 27.84
N GLY A 205 -15.50 3.42 27.29
CA GLY A 205 -15.22 4.85 27.41
C GLY A 205 -16.26 5.68 26.66
N LYS A 206 -16.36 6.96 27.05
CA LYS A 206 -17.20 7.93 26.35
C LYS A 206 -16.45 8.43 25.13
N ILE A 207 -17.14 8.51 24.00
CA ILE A 207 -16.66 9.18 22.79
C ILE A 207 -17.56 10.38 22.56
N ASP A 208 -16.95 11.55 22.39
CA ASP A 208 -17.60 12.78 21.98
C ASP A 208 -17.21 13.11 20.53
N GLY A 209 -18.13 12.89 19.58
CA GLY A 209 -17.89 13.16 18.17
C GLY A 209 -17.75 14.62 17.81
N SER A 210 -18.06 15.55 18.72
CA SER A 210 -17.76 16.96 18.48
C SER A 210 -16.26 17.23 18.41
N LEU A 211 -15.44 16.33 18.99
CA LEU A 211 -13.99 16.38 18.91
C LEU A 211 -13.44 15.84 17.58
N GLU A 212 -14.26 15.11 16.81
CA GLU A 212 -13.98 14.66 15.46
C GLU A 212 -14.44 15.75 14.47
N ALA A 213 -13.67 16.85 14.39
CA ALA A 213 -14.02 17.93 13.48
C ALA A 213 -14.24 17.39 12.06
N PRO A 214 -15.29 17.82 11.33
CA PRO A 214 -15.58 17.35 9.99
C PRO A 214 -14.33 17.38 9.11
N LEU A 215 -14.01 16.25 8.48
CA LEU A 215 -12.97 16.25 7.47
C LEU A 215 -13.49 17.09 6.30
N PRO A 216 -12.68 18.04 5.76
CA PRO A 216 -13.09 18.75 4.57
C PRO A 216 -13.38 17.69 3.50
N SER A 217 -14.62 17.70 2.99
CA SER A 217 -15.01 16.79 1.92
C SER A 217 -13.99 16.94 0.79
N ALA A 218 -13.36 15.83 0.40
CA ALA A 218 -12.38 15.80 -0.69
C ALA A 218 -12.98 16.23 -2.05
N SER A 219 -14.28 16.58 -2.10
CA SER A 219 -14.90 17.32 -3.19
C SER A 219 -14.51 18.82 -3.13
N GLY A 220 -13.25 19.11 -3.43
CA GLY A 220 -12.78 20.46 -3.68
C GLY A 220 -13.39 21.00 -4.98
N SER A 221 -14.64 21.45 -4.95
CA SER A 221 -15.12 22.43 -5.92
C SER A 221 -14.55 23.78 -5.48
N CYS A 222 -13.38 24.15 -6.00
CA CYS A 222 -12.92 25.54 -5.92
C CYS A 222 -14.04 26.42 -6.50
N ARG A 223 -14.62 27.29 -5.66
CA ARG A 223 -15.46 28.40 -6.12
C ARG A 223 -14.58 29.60 -6.42
#